data_AF-A0A2I0UL58-F1
#
_entry.id   AF-A0A2I0UL58-F1
#
_cell.length_a   1.000
_cell.length_b   1.000
_cell.length_c   1.000
_cell.angle_alpha   90.00
_cell.angle_beta   90.00
_cell.angle_gamma   90.00
#
_symmetry.space_group_name_H-M   'P 1'
#
loop_
_entity.id
_entity.type
_entity.pdbx_description
1 polymer ?
#
loop_
_entity_poly.entity_id
_entity_poly.type
_entity_poly.pdbx_seq_one_letter_code
_entity_poly.pdbx_strand_id
1 'polypeptide(L)'
;MKTRSPRALVTGLMWLQQGEGGGSLRHTCEQGDGLSRYGWVMHDGENFGVQEIRDGDLLLKTEFVKRPGGEHGGDWSWRVTARMEGTGSPAPLLSLFFYVATDGQGTLEPHLENKTRLAAVTGTSEELGDFTLTFLRPTVESGEDPKYASYNYLDAASPGLHRLTEVVRSSLSNRFVFAPRGKSRRRFFAVDAFRGLPEAAGEPPRGRLLLHQVTLEPPGTVEVAFESGSVRRFAQAALSDMLGGMGYFHGRSLVQSPLQERPGFHQLLLARWDPALSREARAKRLFPRLRAWYNWYNQTQAGPLPLTFRWRGRDPNPERFLNPKTLASGLDDYPRASHPSPEERHLDLRCWMALASRALTPGRPPPAPQLLLRPDSPRLPAVLATMRSERQLWTPFGLRSLARDSPLYMQRNTEHDPPYWRGPIWRERAAEIYRELRHNLMANLDSTGRGQGCHPFAGWSALVVLVMAEDY
;
A
#
# COMPACT_ATOMS: atom_id res chain seq x y z
N MET A 1 -2.82 -8.76 9.52
CA MET A 1 -4.06 -8.78 8.72
C MET A 1 -5.18 -8.08 9.49
N LYS A 2 -6.29 -7.71 8.83
CA LYS A 2 -7.48 -7.16 9.52
C LYS A 2 -8.76 -7.52 8.76
N THR A 3 -9.90 -7.52 9.45
CA THR A 3 -11.21 -7.61 8.78
C THR A 3 -11.57 -6.32 8.05
N ARG A 4 -12.44 -6.41 7.04
CA ARG A 4 -12.99 -5.25 6.31
C ARG A 4 -14.11 -4.58 7.11
N SER A 5 -13.80 -4.14 8.33
CA SER A 5 -14.73 -3.50 9.27
C SER A 5 -14.20 -2.16 9.77
N PRO A 6 -15.08 -1.17 10.06
CA PRO A 6 -14.72 0.04 10.78
C PRO A 6 -14.06 -0.20 12.15
N ARG A 7 -14.44 -1.27 12.87
CA ARG A 7 -13.95 -1.63 14.21
C ARG A 7 -13.24 -2.99 14.18
N ALA A 8 -12.37 -3.17 13.20
CA ALA A 8 -11.73 -4.46 12.95
C ALA A 8 -10.75 -4.87 14.06
N LEU A 9 -10.79 -6.15 14.43
CA LEU A 9 -9.66 -6.81 15.06
C LEU A 9 -8.47 -6.84 14.08
N VAL A 10 -7.27 -6.53 14.59
CA VAL A 10 -6.04 -6.44 13.79
C VAL A 10 -5.00 -7.40 14.33
N THR A 11 -4.39 -8.16 13.44
CA THR A 11 -3.18 -8.93 13.70
C THR A 11 -1.99 -8.31 12.97
N GLY A 12 -0.78 -8.48 13.51
CA GLY A 12 0.42 -8.02 12.81
C GLY A 12 1.70 -8.64 13.33
N LEU A 13 2.78 -8.29 12.65
CA LEU A 13 4.14 -8.72 12.92
C LEU A 13 5.00 -7.48 13.18
N MET A 14 5.81 -7.53 14.23
CA MET A 14 6.97 -6.65 14.42
C MET A 14 8.22 -7.51 14.53
N TRP A 15 9.40 -6.92 14.30
CA TRP A 15 10.67 -7.62 14.55
C TRP A 15 11.74 -6.68 15.09
N LEU A 16 12.71 -7.27 15.79
CA LEU A 16 13.84 -6.57 16.40
C LEU A 16 15.08 -7.47 16.33
N GLN A 17 16.12 -7.02 15.63
CA GLN A 17 17.46 -7.59 15.77
C GLN A 17 18.07 -7.14 17.10
N GLN A 18 18.51 -8.08 17.92
CA GLN A 18 19.07 -7.80 19.24
C GLN A 18 20.55 -7.41 19.11
N GLY A 19 20.95 -6.35 19.82
CA GLY A 19 22.32 -5.87 19.91
C GLY A 19 22.57 -5.15 21.23
N GLU A 20 23.83 -4.82 21.52
CA GLU A 20 24.24 -4.23 22.80
C GLU A 20 23.56 -2.88 23.12
N GLY A 21 23.20 -2.09 22.09
CA GLY A 21 22.49 -0.81 22.23
C GLY A 21 20.96 -0.87 22.16
N GLY A 22 20.37 -2.06 21.98
CA GLY A 22 18.97 -2.21 21.58
C GLY A 22 18.78 -1.89 20.10
N GLY A 23 18.20 -2.82 19.35
CA GLY A 23 17.97 -2.63 17.91
C GLY A 23 16.80 -1.69 17.61
N SER A 24 16.54 -1.48 16.32
CA SER A 24 15.33 -0.77 15.86
C SER A 24 14.16 -1.75 15.75
N LEU A 25 13.07 -1.47 16.48
CA LEU A 25 11.82 -2.22 16.35
C LEU A 25 11.13 -1.82 15.05
N ARG A 26 10.92 -2.78 14.14
CA ARG A 26 10.24 -2.57 12.87
C ARG A 26 8.77 -2.94 12.95
N HIS A 27 7.89 -2.11 12.39
CA HIS A 27 6.44 -2.35 12.35
C HIS A 27 5.75 -1.72 11.14
N THR A 28 5.80 -0.39 11.00
CA THR A 28 5.25 0.33 9.84
C THR A 28 6.29 0.45 8.73
N CYS A 29 5.84 0.63 7.48
CA CYS A 29 6.73 0.78 6.34
C CYS A 29 7.19 2.25 6.21
N GLU A 30 8.21 2.64 6.97
CA GLU A 30 8.76 4.00 6.88
C GLU A 30 9.92 4.05 5.89
N GLN A 31 9.92 5.03 4.97
CA GLN A 31 10.99 5.20 3.99
C GLN A 31 12.37 5.44 4.65
N GLY A 32 12.36 6.03 5.85
CA GLY A 32 13.55 6.30 6.65
C GLY A 32 14.11 5.10 7.42
N ASP A 33 13.46 3.94 7.38
CA ASP A 33 13.90 2.76 8.14
C ASP A 33 15.18 2.11 7.59
N GLY A 34 15.59 2.44 6.36
CA GLY A 34 16.83 1.96 5.76
C GLY A 34 16.79 0.49 5.30
N LEU A 35 15.61 -0.09 5.08
CA LEU A 35 15.47 -1.43 4.51
C LEU A 35 16.03 -1.42 3.08
N SER A 36 16.89 -2.39 2.74
CA SER A 36 17.52 -2.47 1.43
C SER A 36 16.55 -2.91 0.34
N ARG A 37 15.59 -3.79 0.69
CA ARG A 37 14.54 -4.26 -0.21
C ARG A 37 13.39 -4.86 0.60
N TYR A 38 12.15 -4.60 0.19
CA TYR A 38 11.01 -5.36 0.67
C TYR A 38 9.91 -5.37 -0.39
N GLY A 39 9.14 -6.45 -0.47
CA GLY A 39 8.03 -6.55 -1.42
C GLY A 39 7.47 -7.95 -1.55
N TRP A 40 6.28 -8.05 -2.16
CA TRP A 40 5.67 -9.31 -2.51
C TRP A 40 6.41 -9.95 -3.70
N VAL A 41 6.85 -11.19 -3.53
CA VAL A 41 7.38 -12.05 -4.60
C VAL A 41 6.22 -12.73 -5.32
N MET A 42 5.21 -13.16 -4.56
CA MET A 42 3.95 -13.70 -5.06
C MET A 42 2.82 -13.16 -4.20
N HIS A 43 1.69 -12.77 -4.80
CA HIS A 43 0.47 -12.44 -4.06
C HIS A 43 -0.69 -12.47 -5.04
N ASP A 44 -1.72 -13.29 -4.79
CA ASP A 44 -2.87 -13.41 -5.69
C ASP A 44 -3.99 -12.41 -5.38
N GLY A 45 -3.86 -11.69 -4.26
CA GLY A 45 -4.86 -10.72 -3.80
C GLY A 45 -5.95 -11.37 -2.95
N GLU A 46 -6.00 -12.70 -2.86
CA GLU A 46 -7.15 -13.41 -2.34
C GLU A 46 -6.80 -14.56 -1.40
N ASN A 47 -5.92 -15.49 -1.74
CA ASN A 47 -5.74 -16.73 -0.99
C ASN A 47 -4.34 -16.89 -0.42
N PHE A 48 -3.30 -16.33 -1.05
CA PHE A 48 -1.94 -16.49 -0.56
C PHE A 48 -1.03 -15.32 -0.92
N GLY A 49 0.09 -15.26 -0.22
CA GLY A 49 1.16 -14.35 -0.57
C GLY A 49 2.48 -14.77 0.04
N VAL A 50 3.56 -14.43 -0.66
CA VAL A 50 4.95 -14.58 -0.24
C VAL A 50 5.63 -13.24 -0.41
N GLN A 51 6.11 -12.68 0.68
CA GLN A 51 6.86 -11.44 0.72
C GLN A 51 8.27 -11.71 1.25
N GLU A 52 9.23 -10.99 0.70
CA GLU A 52 10.61 -10.97 1.20
C GLU A 52 10.94 -9.57 1.70
N ILE A 53 11.65 -9.50 2.82
CA ILE A 53 12.08 -8.28 3.50
C ILE A 53 13.56 -8.45 3.84
N ARG A 54 14.39 -7.51 3.41
CA ARG A 54 15.83 -7.44 3.67
C ARG A 54 16.12 -6.25 4.56
N ASP A 55 16.58 -6.52 5.79
CA ASP A 55 16.90 -5.53 6.82
C ASP A 55 18.34 -5.77 7.30
N GLY A 56 19.29 -5.08 6.66
CA GLY A 56 20.71 -5.41 6.79
C GLY A 56 21.01 -6.84 6.30
N ASP A 57 21.66 -7.65 7.14
CA ASP A 57 21.98 -9.05 6.86
C ASP A 57 20.81 -10.02 7.10
N LEU A 58 19.68 -9.54 7.65
CA LEU A 58 18.50 -10.36 7.89
C LEU A 58 17.63 -10.41 6.64
N LEU A 59 17.34 -11.64 6.21
CA LEU A 59 16.29 -11.95 5.26
C LEU A 59 15.09 -12.53 6.03
N LEU A 60 13.97 -11.81 6.01
CA LEU A 60 12.67 -12.29 6.46
C LEU A 60 11.81 -12.66 5.26
N LYS A 61 11.31 -13.88 5.23
CA LYS A 61 10.28 -14.34 4.31
C LYS A 61 8.97 -14.47 5.07
N THR A 62 7.97 -13.71 4.69
CA THR A 62 6.62 -13.74 5.28
C THR A 62 5.67 -14.37 4.28
N GLU A 63 4.99 -15.43 4.69
CA GLU A 63 4.09 -16.20 3.85
C GLU A 63 2.74 -16.30 4.53
N PHE A 64 1.67 -16.27 3.74
CA PHE A 64 0.35 -16.61 4.25
C PHE A 64 -0.44 -17.45 3.27
N VAL A 65 -1.34 -18.26 3.82
CA VAL A 65 -2.40 -18.95 3.08
C VAL A 65 -3.72 -18.74 3.83
N LYS A 66 -4.81 -18.53 3.09
CA LYS A 66 -6.16 -18.47 3.60
C LYS A 66 -6.94 -19.68 3.11
N ARG A 67 -7.78 -20.22 3.98
CA ARG A 67 -8.74 -21.27 3.65
C ARG A 67 -10.13 -20.70 3.89
N PRO A 68 -10.93 -20.46 2.85
CA PRO A 68 -12.30 -20.02 3.05
C PRO A 68 -13.13 -21.12 3.73
N GLY A 69 -14.12 -20.72 4.52
CA GLY A 69 -15.02 -21.62 5.21
C GLY A 69 -15.84 -20.91 6.28
N GLY A 70 -16.83 -21.62 6.81
CA GLY A 70 -17.71 -21.09 7.86
C GLY A 70 -18.51 -19.87 7.42
N GLU A 71 -19.03 -19.14 8.40
CA GLU A 71 -19.89 -17.96 8.19
C GLU A 71 -19.11 -16.64 8.34
N HIS A 72 -17.86 -16.69 8.80
CA HIS A 72 -17.07 -15.52 9.19
C HIS A 72 -15.73 -15.37 8.43
N GLY A 73 -15.65 -15.87 7.20
CA GLY A 73 -14.52 -15.62 6.29
C GLY A 73 -13.38 -16.64 6.32
N GLY A 74 -13.50 -17.70 7.12
CA GLY A 74 -12.60 -18.86 7.14
C GLY A 74 -11.36 -18.71 8.00
N ASP A 75 -10.36 -19.53 7.68
CA ASP A 75 -9.12 -19.70 8.41
C ASP A 75 -7.95 -19.05 7.66
N TRP A 76 -6.86 -18.79 8.37
CA TRP A 76 -5.60 -18.41 7.72
C TRP A 76 -4.39 -18.84 8.54
N SER A 77 -3.26 -18.99 7.87
CA SER A 77 -1.99 -19.32 8.52
C SER A 77 -0.88 -18.44 7.97
N TRP A 78 0.03 -18.03 8.86
CA TRP A 78 1.28 -17.36 8.51
C TRP A 78 2.45 -18.30 8.74
N ARG A 79 3.47 -18.15 7.89
CA ARG A 79 4.81 -18.68 8.10
C ARG A 79 5.80 -17.54 7.97
N VAL A 80 6.63 -17.36 8.98
CA VAL A 80 7.70 -16.37 8.99
C VAL A 80 9.03 -17.10 9.12
N THR A 81 9.84 -17.02 8.08
CA THR A 81 11.17 -17.64 8.04
C THR A 81 12.24 -16.55 8.08
N ALA A 82 13.18 -16.68 9.01
CA ALA A 82 14.29 -15.76 9.18
C ALA A 82 15.60 -16.44 8.82
N ARG A 83 16.46 -15.77 8.04
CA ARG A 83 17.82 -16.20 7.69
C ARG A 83 18.78 -15.03 7.85
N MET A 84 20.04 -15.32 8.17
CA MET A 84 21.14 -14.35 8.06
C MET A 84 21.92 -14.64 6.77
N GLU A 85 22.14 -13.62 5.95
CA GLU A 85 22.97 -13.73 4.74
C GLU A 85 24.46 -13.46 5.03
N GLY A 86 24.79 -12.81 6.16
CA GLY A 86 26.16 -12.56 6.61
C GLY A 86 26.74 -13.69 7.47
N THR A 87 28.07 -13.82 7.47
CA THR A 87 28.83 -14.82 8.25
C THR A 87 29.14 -14.38 9.69
N GLY A 88 28.36 -13.45 10.24
CA GLY A 88 28.57 -12.90 11.59
C GLY A 88 28.51 -14.00 12.66
N SER A 89 29.64 -14.27 13.31
CA SER A 89 29.73 -15.19 14.44
C SER A 89 29.98 -14.39 15.72
N PRO A 90 29.15 -14.53 16.77
CA PRO A 90 27.96 -15.39 16.85
C PRO A 90 26.75 -14.81 16.09
N ALA A 91 25.85 -15.69 15.63
CA ALA A 91 24.62 -15.26 14.96
C ALA A 91 23.81 -14.29 15.85
N PRO A 92 23.29 -13.18 15.32
CA PRO A 92 22.49 -12.23 16.10
C PRO A 92 21.20 -12.90 16.62
N LEU A 93 20.70 -12.47 17.79
CA LEU A 93 19.37 -12.89 18.23
C LEU A 93 18.33 -12.06 17.48
N LEU A 94 17.22 -12.70 17.13
CA LEU A 94 16.08 -12.08 16.50
C LEU A 94 14.85 -12.27 17.39
N SER A 95 14.16 -11.17 17.71
CA SER A 95 12.82 -11.21 18.28
C SER A 95 11.78 -10.97 17.20
N LEU A 96 10.82 -11.88 17.10
CA LEU A 96 9.59 -11.72 16.33
C LEU A 96 8.44 -11.48 17.31
N PHE A 97 7.59 -10.50 17.01
CA PHE A 97 6.45 -10.12 17.84
C PHE A 97 5.18 -10.28 17.02
N PHE A 98 4.36 -11.25 17.39
CA PHE A 98 3.05 -11.48 16.78
C PHE A 98 1.99 -10.93 17.71
N TYR A 99 1.09 -10.09 17.19
CA TYR A 99 0.07 -9.48 18.04
C TYR A 99 -1.33 -9.65 17.49
N VAL A 100 -2.30 -9.56 18.40
CA VAL A 100 -3.71 -9.34 18.14
C VAL A 100 -4.19 -8.16 18.97
N ALA A 101 -4.89 -7.22 18.34
CA ALA A 101 -5.38 -6.00 18.97
C ALA A 101 -6.83 -5.72 18.61
N THR A 102 -7.61 -5.29 19.61
CA THR A 102 -8.98 -4.80 19.44
C THR A 102 -9.03 -3.28 19.34
N ASP A 103 -10.11 -2.77 18.72
CA ASP A 103 -10.41 -1.34 18.62
C ASP A 103 -11.91 -1.10 18.84
N GLY A 104 -12.29 -0.95 20.12
CA GLY A 104 -13.64 -0.60 20.56
C GLY A 104 -14.67 -1.74 20.60
N GLN A 105 -14.31 -2.95 20.17
CA GLN A 105 -15.17 -4.14 20.24
C GLN A 105 -14.35 -5.43 20.30
N GLY A 106 -15.02 -6.52 20.67
CA GLY A 106 -14.44 -7.86 20.72
C GLY A 106 -13.77 -8.18 22.05
N THR A 107 -13.63 -9.47 22.31
CA THR A 107 -12.99 -10.02 23.51
C THR A 107 -11.77 -10.84 23.12
N LEU A 108 -10.76 -10.84 24.00
CA LEU A 108 -9.54 -11.61 23.84
C LEU A 108 -9.22 -12.30 25.17
N GLU A 109 -8.92 -13.59 25.12
CA GLU A 109 -8.55 -14.41 26.26
C GLU A 109 -7.21 -15.11 25.98
N PRO A 110 -6.13 -14.78 26.72
CA PRO A 110 -4.81 -15.37 26.52
C PRO A 110 -4.68 -16.75 27.18
N HIS A 111 -4.09 -17.70 26.44
CA HIS A 111 -3.74 -19.03 26.94
C HIS A 111 -2.23 -19.15 27.08
N LEU A 112 -1.74 -19.17 28.33
CA LEU A 112 -0.31 -19.14 28.64
C LEU A 112 0.25 -20.52 28.98
N GLU A 113 1.42 -20.84 28.43
CA GLU A 113 2.29 -21.93 28.85
C GLU A 113 3.44 -21.37 29.70
N ASN A 114 3.73 -22.02 30.84
CA ASN A 114 4.85 -21.65 31.73
C ASN A 114 4.89 -20.17 32.14
N LYS A 115 3.73 -19.49 32.14
CA LYS A 115 3.54 -18.05 32.47
C LYS A 115 4.21 -17.06 31.52
N THR A 116 5.02 -17.48 30.55
CA THR A 116 5.79 -16.58 29.67
C THR A 116 5.44 -16.74 28.20
N ARG A 117 4.97 -17.92 27.79
CA ARG A 117 4.64 -18.23 26.40
C ARG A 117 3.14 -18.10 26.18
N LEU A 118 2.72 -17.08 25.43
CA LEU A 118 1.36 -17.02 24.88
C LEU A 118 1.22 -18.09 23.79
N ALA A 119 0.55 -19.19 24.11
CA ALA A 119 0.38 -20.34 23.23
C ALA A 119 -0.78 -20.14 22.26
N ALA A 120 -1.89 -19.58 22.77
CA ALA A 120 -3.05 -19.24 21.96
C ALA A 120 -3.78 -18.02 22.52
N VAL A 121 -4.65 -17.45 21.71
CA VAL A 121 -5.66 -16.45 22.10
C VAL A 121 -7.00 -16.93 21.57
N THR A 122 -7.97 -17.12 22.45
CA THR A 122 -9.37 -17.25 22.03
C THR A 122 -10.02 -15.88 22.09
N GLY A 123 -11.01 -15.65 21.24
CA GLY A 123 -11.70 -14.39 21.25
C GLY A 123 -12.99 -14.42 20.48
N THR A 124 -13.75 -13.35 20.64
CA THR A 124 -15.00 -13.13 19.92
C THR A 124 -15.01 -11.73 19.36
N SER A 125 -15.61 -11.53 18.19
CA SER A 125 -15.87 -10.19 17.65
C SER A 125 -17.16 -10.20 16.85
N GLU A 126 -17.76 -9.03 16.65
CA GLU A 126 -18.99 -8.89 15.87
C GLU A 126 -18.86 -9.50 14.46
N GLU A 127 -17.69 -9.42 13.83
CA GLU A 127 -17.50 -9.87 12.44
C GLU A 127 -16.88 -11.26 12.29
N LEU A 128 -16.06 -11.69 13.26
CA LEU A 128 -15.39 -13.00 13.19
C LEU A 128 -16.15 -14.12 13.90
N GLY A 129 -17.15 -13.78 14.71
CA GLY A 129 -17.70 -14.71 15.69
C GLY A 129 -16.61 -15.16 16.65
N ASP A 130 -16.70 -16.41 17.11
CA ASP A 130 -15.65 -17.06 17.90
C ASP A 130 -14.44 -17.40 17.02
N PHE A 131 -13.23 -17.23 17.55
CA PHE A 131 -12.00 -17.62 16.87
C PHE A 131 -10.91 -18.06 17.84
N THR A 132 -9.93 -18.78 17.31
CA THR A 132 -8.68 -19.15 18.00
C THR A 132 -7.48 -18.73 17.16
N LEU A 133 -6.53 -18.03 17.79
CA LEU A 133 -5.23 -17.71 17.22
C LEU A 133 -4.15 -18.49 17.96
N THR A 134 -3.48 -19.41 17.29
CA THR A 134 -2.46 -20.30 17.85
C THR A 134 -1.07 -19.87 17.38
N PHE A 135 -0.15 -19.68 18.32
CA PHE A 135 1.26 -19.42 18.04
C PHE A 135 2.03 -20.73 18.15
N LEU A 136 2.61 -21.22 17.05
CA LEU A 136 3.37 -22.47 17.05
C LEU A 136 4.80 -22.25 17.55
N ARG A 137 5.44 -23.34 17.99
CA ARG A 137 6.85 -23.29 18.42
C ARG A 137 7.75 -23.17 17.18
N PRO A 138 8.88 -22.46 17.27
CA PRO A 138 9.79 -22.33 16.16
C PRO A 138 10.41 -23.68 15.80
N THR A 139 10.61 -23.89 14.51
CA THR A 139 11.35 -25.05 13.98
C THR A 139 12.65 -24.60 13.29
N VAL A 140 13.55 -25.55 13.08
CA VAL A 140 14.63 -25.37 12.12
C VAL A 140 14.04 -25.23 10.72
N GLU A 141 14.72 -24.53 9.83
CA GLU A 141 14.18 -24.27 8.51
C GLU A 141 14.07 -25.53 7.63
N SER A 142 15.01 -26.47 7.77
CA SER A 142 15.11 -27.67 6.93
C SER A 142 14.25 -28.84 7.41
N GLY A 143 13.34 -28.63 8.37
CA GLY A 143 12.52 -29.71 8.93
C GLY A 143 11.54 -29.27 10.01
N GLU A 144 10.99 -30.23 10.74
CA GLU A 144 10.02 -30.01 11.81
C GLU A 144 10.67 -30.02 13.21
N ASP A 145 12.01 -30.18 13.28
CA ASP A 145 12.71 -30.25 14.55
C ASP A 145 12.55 -28.94 15.35
N PRO A 146 12.19 -29.04 16.63
CA PRO A 146 11.94 -27.87 17.46
C PRO A 146 13.24 -27.09 17.67
N LYS A 147 13.15 -25.77 17.53
CA LYS A 147 14.25 -24.85 17.75
C LYS A 147 14.14 -24.22 19.13
N TYR A 148 15.27 -24.10 19.82
CA TYR A 148 15.30 -23.38 21.09
C TYR A 148 14.93 -21.90 20.89
N ALA A 149 14.00 -21.42 21.71
CA ALA A 149 13.60 -20.03 21.74
C ALA A 149 13.23 -19.59 23.17
N SER A 150 13.35 -18.29 23.44
CA SER A 150 12.84 -17.64 24.64
C SER A 150 11.55 -16.91 24.31
N TYR A 151 10.57 -16.98 25.23
CA TYR A 151 9.24 -16.42 25.03
C TYR A 151 8.92 -15.35 26.07
N ASN A 152 8.25 -14.31 25.60
CA ASN A 152 7.67 -13.27 26.43
C ASN A 152 6.28 -12.97 25.88
N TYR A 153 5.39 -12.42 26.71
CA TYR A 153 4.10 -11.93 26.25
C TYR A 153 3.80 -10.58 26.88
N LEU A 154 3.00 -9.79 26.19
CA LEU A 154 2.48 -8.53 26.70
C LEU A 154 0.96 -8.55 26.62
N ASP A 155 0.33 -8.16 27.72
CA ASP A 155 -1.08 -7.85 27.80
C ASP A 155 -1.21 -6.39 28.22
N ALA A 156 -1.65 -5.55 27.29
CA ALA A 156 -1.64 -4.12 27.44
C ALA A 156 -2.96 -3.50 26.98
N ALA A 157 -3.34 -2.41 27.63
CA ALA A 157 -4.39 -1.55 27.14
C ALA A 157 -3.91 -0.82 25.86
N SER A 158 -4.76 -0.78 24.83
CA SER A 158 -4.47 -0.11 23.56
C SER A 158 -5.16 1.26 23.53
N PRO A 159 -4.41 2.38 23.46
CA PRO A 159 -5.00 3.71 23.25
C PRO A 159 -5.51 3.90 21.80
N GLY A 160 -5.10 3.01 20.89
CA GLY A 160 -5.54 2.99 19.50
C GLY A 160 -4.53 2.23 18.62
N LEU A 161 -5.01 1.67 17.51
CA LEU A 161 -4.19 0.84 16.61
C LEU A 161 -2.96 1.56 16.03
N HIS A 162 -3.02 2.89 15.90
CA HIS A 162 -1.92 3.71 15.41
C HIS A 162 -0.78 3.89 16.43
N ARG A 163 -1.00 3.55 17.71
CA ARG A 163 -0.03 3.71 18.80
C ARG A 163 0.63 2.41 19.26
N LEU A 164 0.34 1.28 18.60
CA LEU A 164 0.82 -0.03 19.04
C LEU A 164 2.35 -0.11 19.10
N THR A 165 3.06 0.54 18.17
CA THR A 165 4.53 0.60 18.16
C THR A 165 5.08 1.24 19.45
N GLU A 166 4.48 2.33 19.92
CA GLU A 166 4.93 3.00 21.16
C GLU A 166 4.60 2.17 22.41
N VAL A 167 3.45 1.49 22.42
CA VAL A 167 3.08 0.57 23.52
C VAL A 167 4.11 -0.53 23.65
N VAL A 168 4.48 -1.20 22.55
CA VAL A 168 5.48 -2.26 22.58
C VAL A 168 6.85 -1.70 22.97
N ARG A 169 7.30 -0.61 22.35
CA ARG A 169 8.60 0.01 22.63
C ARG A 169 8.75 0.42 24.10
N SER A 170 7.72 1.02 24.71
CA SER A 170 7.74 1.43 26.11
C SER A 170 7.72 0.27 27.11
N SER A 171 7.30 -0.92 26.66
CA SER A 171 7.30 -2.15 27.49
C SER A 171 8.61 -2.94 27.46
N LEU A 172 9.56 -2.60 26.58
CA LEU A 172 10.79 -3.38 26.41
C LEU A 172 11.77 -3.19 27.58
N SER A 173 12.32 -4.29 28.08
CA SER A 173 13.38 -4.33 29.11
C SER A 173 14.52 -5.25 28.69
N ASN A 174 15.77 -4.91 29.06
CA ASN A 174 16.99 -5.68 28.74
C ASN A 174 17.39 -6.70 29.81
N ARG A 175 16.51 -6.99 30.78
CA ARG A 175 16.79 -7.88 31.91
C ARG A 175 16.73 -9.37 31.57
N PHE A 176 16.28 -9.72 30.38
CA PHE A 176 16.06 -11.11 29.97
C PHE A 176 17.33 -11.75 29.42
N VAL A 177 17.45 -13.06 29.61
CA VAL A 177 18.64 -13.83 29.24
C VAL A 177 18.25 -15.01 28.37
N PHE A 178 18.80 -15.04 27.17
CA PHE A 178 18.72 -16.16 26.23
C PHE A 178 19.80 -17.18 26.60
N ALA A 179 19.41 -18.42 26.90
CA ALA A 179 20.31 -19.44 27.44
C ALA A 179 20.03 -20.85 26.85
N PRO A 180 20.42 -21.10 25.59
CA PRO A 180 20.33 -22.43 25.00
C PRO A 180 21.24 -23.40 25.75
N ARG A 181 20.86 -24.69 25.81
CA ARG A 181 21.74 -25.72 26.36
C ARG A 181 23.05 -25.79 25.58
N GLY A 182 24.18 -25.71 26.30
CA GLY A 182 25.52 -25.81 25.71
C GLY A 182 26.01 -24.55 24.98
N LYS A 183 25.29 -23.42 25.04
CA LYS A 183 25.74 -22.13 24.45
C LYS A 183 25.90 -21.04 25.51
N SER A 184 26.67 -20.00 25.17
CA SER A 184 26.84 -18.81 26.03
C SER A 184 25.52 -18.07 26.25
N ARG A 185 25.31 -17.60 27.49
CA ARG A 185 24.15 -16.78 27.86
C ARG A 185 24.26 -15.39 27.24
N ARG A 186 23.17 -14.86 26.69
CA ARG A 186 23.13 -13.56 26.02
C ARG A 186 21.95 -12.73 26.53
N ARG A 187 22.18 -11.46 26.86
CA ARG A 187 21.09 -10.54 27.22
C ARG A 187 20.32 -10.12 25.97
N PHE A 188 19.02 -9.90 26.11
CA PHE A 188 18.18 -9.42 25.03
C PHE A 188 17.03 -8.54 25.57
N PHE A 189 16.51 -7.68 24.71
CA PHE A 189 15.33 -6.87 24.99
C PHE A 189 14.06 -7.68 24.77
N ALA A 190 13.18 -7.70 25.76
CA ALA A 190 11.89 -8.35 25.66
C ALA A 190 10.78 -7.52 26.28
N VAL A 191 9.54 -7.76 25.84
CA VAL A 191 8.37 -7.15 26.46
C VAL A 191 8.23 -7.60 27.91
N ASP A 192 7.91 -6.62 28.76
CA ASP A 192 7.75 -6.78 30.20
C ASP A 192 6.39 -6.20 30.63
N ALA A 193 6.37 -5.11 31.39
CA ALA A 193 5.15 -4.46 31.84
C ALA A 193 4.90 -3.14 31.10
N PHE A 194 3.69 -2.94 30.59
CA PHE A 194 3.24 -1.66 30.07
C PHE A 194 2.64 -0.81 31.20
N ARG A 195 3.15 0.43 31.38
CA ARG A 195 2.73 1.34 32.46
C ARG A 195 1.91 2.54 31.97
N GLY A 196 1.44 2.51 30.73
CA GLY A 196 0.77 3.65 30.08
C GLY A 196 1.74 4.53 29.29
N LEU A 197 1.20 5.30 28.34
CA LEU A 197 1.94 6.32 27.60
C LEU A 197 1.71 7.69 28.27
N PRO A 198 2.75 8.51 28.50
CA PRO A 198 2.59 9.84 29.09
C PRO A 198 1.60 10.74 28.34
N GLU A 199 1.59 10.68 27.00
CA GLU A 199 0.73 11.47 26.14
C GLU A 199 -0.74 11.02 26.13
N ALA A 200 -1.04 9.81 26.59
CA ALA A 200 -2.39 9.25 26.64
C ALA A 200 -3.01 9.34 28.06
N ALA A 201 -2.37 10.09 28.97
CA ALA A 201 -2.83 10.24 30.33
C ALA A 201 -4.22 10.90 30.38
N GLY A 202 -5.24 10.12 30.73
CA GLY A 202 -6.62 10.58 30.92
C GLY A 202 -7.62 10.13 29.84
N GLU A 203 -7.17 9.55 28.72
CA GLU A 203 -8.10 8.92 27.76
C GLU A 203 -8.35 7.45 28.15
N PRO A 204 -9.62 7.00 28.23
CA PRO A 204 -9.91 5.60 28.48
C PRO A 204 -9.39 4.76 27.31
N PRO A 205 -8.78 3.59 27.57
CA PRO A 205 -8.24 2.75 26.51
C PRO A 205 -9.36 2.30 25.57
N ARG A 206 -9.09 2.40 24.27
CA ARG A 206 -10.05 2.06 23.22
C ARG A 206 -10.08 0.57 22.91
N GLY A 207 -9.05 -0.18 23.29
CA GLY A 207 -9.01 -1.63 23.11
C GLY A 207 -7.91 -2.29 23.94
N ARG A 208 -7.51 -3.48 23.50
CA ARG A 208 -6.50 -4.32 24.16
C ARG A 208 -5.52 -4.84 23.12
N LEU A 209 -4.26 -5.00 23.53
CA LEU A 209 -3.17 -5.59 22.77
C LEU A 209 -2.69 -6.84 23.51
N LEU A 210 -2.82 -8.00 22.87
CA LEU A 210 -2.11 -9.21 23.27
C LEU A 210 -0.98 -9.46 22.27
N LEU A 211 0.23 -9.58 22.78
CA LEU A 211 1.43 -9.77 21.97
C LEU A 211 2.22 -10.99 22.45
N HIS A 212 2.58 -11.84 21.50
CA HIS A 212 3.49 -12.96 21.66
C HIS A 212 4.86 -12.59 21.10
N GLN A 213 5.89 -12.56 21.95
CA GLN A 213 7.28 -12.42 21.52
C GLN A 213 7.98 -13.80 21.55
N VAL A 214 8.63 -14.14 20.45
CA VAL A 214 9.53 -15.28 20.33
C VAL A 214 10.93 -14.79 19.93
N THR A 215 11.93 -15.15 20.73
CA THR A 215 13.34 -14.76 20.51
C THR A 215 14.18 -16.00 20.21
N LEU A 216 14.89 -16.00 19.08
CA LEU A 216 15.67 -17.15 18.60
C LEU A 216 16.94 -16.71 17.85
N GLU A 217 17.86 -17.65 17.59
CA GLU A 217 19.01 -17.44 16.70
C GLU A 217 18.63 -17.88 15.28
N PRO A 218 18.60 -17.04 14.24
CA PRO A 218 18.33 -17.51 12.87
C PRO A 218 19.42 -18.52 12.39
N PRO A 219 19.11 -19.42 11.44
CA PRO A 219 17.87 -19.49 10.67
C PRO A 219 16.75 -20.21 11.41
N GLY A 220 15.50 -19.77 11.28
CA GLY A 220 14.36 -20.43 11.93
C GLY A 220 13.02 -20.02 11.35
N THR A 221 12.03 -20.87 11.55
CA THR A 221 10.67 -20.67 11.05
C THR A 221 9.68 -20.62 12.21
N VAL A 222 8.73 -19.68 12.16
CA VAL A 222 7.63 -19.55 13.13
C VAL A 222 6.32 -19.50 12.36
N GLU A 223 5.32 -20.20 12.87
CA GLU A 223 3.99 -20.24 12.28
C GLU A 223 2.91 -19.73 13.24
N VAL A 224 1.89 -19.08 12.68
CA VAL A 224 0.71 -18.61 13.40
C VAL A 224 -0.52 -19.07 12.65
N ALA A 225 -1.46 -19.71 13.34
CA ALA A 225 -2.71 -20.19 12.75
C ALA A 225 -3.89 -19.43 13.35
N PHE A 226 -4.82 -19.02 12.51
CA PHE A 226 -6.12 -18.49 12.89
C PHE A 226 -7.20 -19.45 12.41
N GLU A 227 -8.06 -19.87 13.34
CA GLU A 227 -9.16 -20.80 13.10
C GLU A 227 -10.47 -20.12 13.48
N SER A 228 -11.41 -20.04 12.54
CA SER A 228 -12.75 -19.51 12.82
C SER A 228 -13.63 -20.60 13.44
N GLY A 229 -14.31 -20.28 14.54
CA GLY A 229 -15.22 -21.17 15.25
C GLY A 229 -16.47 -21.54 14.45
N SER A 230 -16.75 -20.81 13.37
CA SER A 230 -17.88 -21.10 12.46
C SER A 230 -17.55 -22.12 11.37
N VAL A 231 -16.30 -22.56 11.26
CA VAL A 231 -15.87 -23.51 10.24
C VAL A 231 -16.19 -24.94 10.72
N ARG A 232 -17.40 -25.45 10.41
CA ARG A 232 -17.70 -26.89 10.52
C ARG A 232 -17.13 -27.63 9.30
N ARG A 233 -16.43 -28.74 9.53
CA ARG A 233 -15.77 -29.56 8.49
C ARG A 233 -16.78 -30.29 7.60
N PHE A 234 -17.50 -29.59 6.71
CA PHE A 234 -18.03 -30.19 5.47
C PHE A 234 -18.46 -29.14 4.43
N ALA A 235 -17.84 -29.24 3.25
CA ALA A 235 -18.25 -28.82 1.91
C ALA A 235 -19.00 -27.48 1.69
N GLN A 236 -18.31 -26.46 1.14
CA GLN A 236 -18.78 -25.72 -0.05
C GLN A 236 -17.71 -24.75 -0.57
N ALA A 237 -17.02 -25.16 -1.63
CA ALA A 237 -15.90 -24.47 -2.27
C ALA A 237 -16.33 -23.66 -3.52
N ALA A 238 -17.49 -22.99 -3.51
CA ALA A 238 -18.05 -22.40 -4.74
C ALA A 238 -18.39 -20.91 -4.69
N LEU A 239 -18.09 -20.19 -3.60
CA LEU A 239 -18.35 -18.74 -3.49
C LEU A 239 -17.09 -17.91 -3.22
N SER A 240 -15.94 -18.56 -3.07
CA SER A 240 -14.70 -17.95 -2.59
C SER A 240 -13.80 -17.32 -3.65
N ASP A 241 -14.14 -17.45 -4.94
CA ASP A 241 -13.34 -16.94 -6.07
C ASP A 241 -13.80 -15.55 -6.57
N MET A 242 -14.51 -14.76 -5.75
CA MET A 242 -15.13 -13.52 -6.24
C MET A 242 -14.88 -12.25 -5.41
N LEU A 243 -14.12 -12.27 -4.31
CA LEU A 243 -14.09 -11.13 -3.37
C LEU A 243 -12.69 -10.65 -2.94
N GLY A 244 -11.62 -11.19 -3.52
CA GLY A 244 -10.23 -10.97 -3.10
C GLY A 244 -9.70 -9.54 -3.16
N GLY A 245 -9.94 -8.78 -4.22
CA GLY A 245 -9.05 -7.65 -4.57
C GLY A 245 -9.23 -6.26 -3.93
N MET A 246 -9.74 -6.09 -2.70
CA MET A 246 -10.00 -4.73 -2.15
C MET A 246 -9.36 -4.44 -0.79
N GLY A 247 -8.59 -3.34 -0.73
CA GLY A 247 -8.20 -2.64 0.49
C GLY A 247 -9.35 -1.77 1.03
N TYR A 248 -9.48 -1.67 2.36
CA TYR A 248 -10.54 -0.95 3.03
C TYR A 248 -9.98 0.17 3.91
N PHE A 249 -10.47 1.39 3.71
CA PHE A 249 -10.15 2.57 4.49
C PHE A 249 -11.45 3.16 5.06
N HIS A 250 -11.45 3.58 6.32
CA HIS A 250 -12.59 4.23 6.98
C HIS A 250 -12.09 5.40 7.84
N GLY A 251 -12.74 6.55 7.72
CA GLY A 251 -12.40 7.77 8.45
C GLY A 251 -13.25 8.95 8.01
N ARG A 252 -13.14 10.07 8.71
CA ARG A 252 -13.70 11.36 8.27
C ARG A 252 -12.62 12.13 7.52
N SER A 253 -12.87 12.48 6.26
CA SER A 253 -11.99 13.36 5.50
C SER A 253 -12.22 14.82 5.88
N LEU A 254 -11.16 15.62 5.98
CA LEU A 254 -11.28 17.07 6.07
C LEU A 254 -11.64 17.62 4.69
N VAL A 255 -12.73 18.38 4.60
CA VAL A 255 -13.22 19.00 3.36
C VAL A 255 -13.41 20.49 3.59
N GLN A 256 -12.74 21.33 2.78
CA GLN A 256 -12.93 22.77 2.77
C GLN A 256 -13.88 23.15 1.62
N SER A 257 -15.08 23.66 1.94
CA SER A 257 -16.13 24.02 0.96
C SER A 257 -16.50 25.50 1.08
N PRO A 258 -16.59 26.26 -0.03
CA PRO A 258 -17.15 27.62 -0.04
C PRO A 258 -18.67 27.67 0.23
N LEU A 259 -19.36 26.54 0.12
CA LEU A 259 -20.77 26.38 0.40
C LEU A 259 -20.90 25.65 1.73
N GLN A 260 -20.86 26.38 2.83
CA GLN A 260 -21.05 25.84 4.17
C GLN A 260 -22.36 26.38 4.74
N GLU A 261 -23.47 25.77 4.30
CA GLU A 261 -24.74 25.66 5.04
C GLU A 261 -25.77 24.90 4.18
N ARG A 262 -25.62 23.56 4.08
CA ARG A 262 -26.74 22.62 3.91
C ARG A 262 -26.34 21.25 4.49
N PRO A 263 -27.08 20.69 5.45
CA PRO A 263 -26.87 19.33 5.89
C PRO A 263 -27.37 18.37 4.82
N GLY A 264 -26.52 17.43 4.40
CA GLY A 264 -26.93 16.28 3.61
C GLY A 264 -26.17 16.10 2.30
N PHE A 265 -24.90 15.72 2.37
CA PHE A 265 -24.26 14.95 1.30
C PHE A 265 -23.07 14.13 1.81
N HIS A 266 -23.29 13.33 2.86
CA HIS A 266 -22.33 12.32 3.27
C HIS A 266 -23.06 11.01 3.56
N GLN A 267 -23.20 10.19 2.53
CA GLN A 267 -23.12 8.73 2.57
C GLN A 267 -23.44 8.17 1.18
N LEU A 268 -22.94 6.97 0.90
CA LEU A 268 -23.08 6.19 -0.34
C LEU A 268 -21.91 6.30 -1.33
N LEU A 269 -20.72 5.92 -0.90
CA LEU A 269 -19.91 5.00 -1.68
C LEU A 269 -19.76 3.74 -0.81
N LEU A 270 -19.92 2.55 -1.40
CA LEU A 270 -19.73 1.20 -0.82
C LEU A 270 -20.94 0.39 -0.31
N ALA A 271 -22.19 0.86 -0.45
CA ALA A 271 -23.34 -0.01 -0.21
C ALA A 271 -23.78 -0.74 -1.51
N ARG A 272 -23.38 -2.01 -1.61
CA ARG A 272 -23.77 -3.03 -2.60
C ARG A 272 -23.05 -2.96 -3.95
N TRP A 273 -21.79 -3.39 -3.95
CA TRP A 273 -21.27 -4.15 -5.08
C TRP A 273 -21.85 -5.56 -4.95
N ASP A 274 -22.76 -5.91 -5.84
CA ASP A 274 -23.30 -7.26 -5.95
C ASP A 274 -22.76 -7.86 -7.24
N PRO A 275 -21.73 -8.72 -7.14
CA PRO A 275 -21.13 -9.36 -8.31
C PRO A 275 -22.06 -10.36 -9.02
N ALA A 276 -23.22 -10.72 -8.44
CA ALA A 276 -24.28 -11.45 -9.14
C ALA A 276 -25.02 -10.58 -10.18
N LEU A 277 -24.81 -9.26 -10.17
CA LEU A 277 -25.39 -8.35 -11.16
C LEU A 277 -24.63 -8.45 -12.50
N SER A 278 -25.39 -8.62 -13.58
CA SER A 278 -24.85 -8.52 -14.93
C SER A 278 -24.12 -7.18 -15.16
N ARG A 279 -23.23 -7.13 -16.15
CA ARG A 279 -22.51 -5.90 -16.53
C ARG A 279 -23.50 -4.75 -16.81
N GLU A 280 -24.65 -5.05 -17.43
CA GLU A 280 -25.71 -4.07 -17.68
C GLU A 280 -26.37 -3.56 -16.39
N ALA A 281 -26.66 -4.44 -15.43
CA ALA A 281 -27.28 -4.07 -14.17
C ALA A 281 -26.35 -3.19 -13.30
N ARG A 282 -25.04 -3.48 -13.29
CA ARG A 282 -24.01 -2.64 -12.67
C ARG A 282 -23.90 -1.27 -13.34
N ALA A 283 -23.83 -1.24 -14.67
CA ALA A 283 -23.78 0.01 -15.43
C ALA A 283 -25.01 0.89 -15.15
N LYS A 284 -26.22 0.33 -15.19
CA LYS A 284 -27.47 1.05 -14.86
C LYS A 284 -27.44 1.68 -13.46
N ARG A 285 -26.83 1.00 -12.49
CA ARG A 285 -26.76 1.45 -11.10
C ARG A 285 -25.70 2.54 -10.87
N LEU A 286 -24.55 2.45 -11.54
CA LEU A 286 -23.46 3.42 -11.42
C LEU A 286 -23.70 4.68 -12.26
N PHE A 287 -24.43 4.55 -13.37
CA PHE A 287 -24.59 5.61 -14.36
C PHE A 287 -25.08 6.95 -13.78
N PRO A 288 -26.11 7.01 -12.89
CA PRO A 288 -26.54 8.28 -12.32
C PRO A 288 -25.44 9.00 -11.52
N ARG A 289 -24.55 8.25 -10.84
CA ARG A 289 -23.44 8.78 -10.04
C ARG A 289 -22.30 9.26 -10.92
N LEU A 290 -21.92 8.46 -11.92
CA LEU A 290 -20.90 8.84 -12.89
C LEU A 290 -21.34 10.08 -13.68
N ARG A 291 -22.62 10.16 -14.04
CA ARG A 291 -23.22 11.36 -14.67
C ARG A 291 -23.18 12.57 -13.74
N ALA A 292 -23.51 12.41 -12.46
CA ALA A 292 -23.41 13.51 -11.49
C ALA A 292 -21.96 14.00 -11.32
N TRP A 293 -21.00 13.09 -11.22
CA TRP A 293 -19.57 13.40 -11.15
C TRP A 293 -19.06 14.11 -12.41
N TYR A 294 -19.42 13.62 -13.59
CA TYR A 294 -19.10 14.25 -14.85
C TYR A 294 -19.70 15.66 -14.96
N ASN A 295 -20.98 15.82 -14.62
CA ASN A 295 -21.65 17.13 -14.65
C ASN A 295 -21.00 18.12 -13.69
N TRP A 296 -20.60 17.67 -12.50
CA TRP A 296 -19.88 18.50 -11.54
C TRP A 296 -18.54 18.98 -12.12
N TYR A 297 -17.75 18.09 -12.75
CA TYR A 297 -16.51 18.49 -13.42
C TYR A 297 -16.76 19.44 -14.60
N ASN A 298 -17.78 19.14 -15.42
CA ASN A 298 -18.15 19.93 -16.59
C ASN A 298 -18.57 21.36 -16.23
N GLN A 299 -19.20 21.53 -15.06
CA GLN A 299 -19.62 22.84 -14.55
C GLN A 299 -18.48 23.55 -13.80
N THR A 300 -17.87 22.90 -12.82
CA THR A 300 -16.92 23.56 -11.90
C THR A 300 -15.60 23.92 -12.55
N GLN A 301 -15.19 23.16 -13.57
CA GLN A 301 -13.92 23.38 -14.27
C GLN A 301 -14.10 24.08 -15.63
N ALA A 302 -15.27 24.64 -15.92
CA ALA A 302 -15.54 25.36 -17.17
C ALA A 302 -14.51 26.48 -17.40
N GLY A 303 -14.02 26.60 -18.63
CA GLY A 303 -13.13 27.67 -19.06
C GLY A 303 -13.91 28.92 -19.48
N PRO A 304 -13.20 29.98 -19.92
CA PRO A 304 -13.81 31.27 -20.27
C PRO A 304 -14.69 31.21 -21.54
N LEU A 305 -14.53 30.17 -22.37
CA LEU A 305 -15.25 30.00 -23.63
C LEU A 305 -15.96 28.63 -23.69
N PRO A 306 -17.01 28.48 -24.54
CA PRO A 306 -17.65 27.20 -24.77
C PRO A 306 -16.65 26.10 -25.14
N LEU A 307 -16.84 24.89 -24.58
CA LEU A 307 -15.99 23.70 -24.79
C LEU A 307 -14.51 23.86 -24.38
N THR A 308 -14.22 24.86 -23.55
CA THR A 308 -12.92 25.04 -22.91
C THR A 308 -13.01 24.75 -21.42
N PHE A 309 -11.91 24.33 -20.83
CA PHE A 309 -11.82 23.98 -19.41
C PHE A 309 -10.55 24.54 -18.79
N ARG A 310 -10.59 24.79 -17.48
CA ARG A 310 -9.46 25.33 -16.71
C ARG A 310 -9.45 24.73 -15.32
N TRP A 311 -8.31 24.14 -14.94
CA TRP A 311 -8.03 23.64 -13.61
C TRP A 311 -8.15 24.77 -12.58
N ARG A 312 -8.89 24.51 -11.50
CA ARG A 312 -8.95 25.40 -10.33
C ARG A 312 -7.82 25.07 -9.35
N GLY A 313 -7.48 26.02 -8.48
CA GLY A 313 -6.49 25.82 -7.41
C GLY A 313 -5.03 25.82 -7.86
N ARG A 314 -4.70 26.47 -8.99
CA ARG A 314 -3.30 26.80 -9.29
C ARG A 314 -2.76 27.76 -8.22
N ASP A 315 -1.48 27.61 -7.86
CA ASP A 315 -0.83 28.51 -6.91
C ASP A 315 -0.91 29.96 -7.41
N PRO A 316 -1.42 30.91 -6.60
CA PRO A 316 -1.64 32.28 -7.06
C PRO A 316 -0.39 33.16 -6.97
N ASN A 317 0.68 32.70 -6.30
CA ASN A 317 1.89 33.50 -6.06
C ASN A 317 2.97 33.19 -7.12
N PRO A 318 3.19 34.07 -8.11
CA PRO A 318 4.19 33.86 -9.15
C PRO A 318 5.63 34.09 -8.67
N GLU A 319 5.84 34.74 -7.52
CA GLU A 319 7.19 35.01 -6.98
C GLU A 319 7.72 33.84 -6.15
N ARG A 320 6.82 32.99 -5.63
CA ARG A 320 7.19 31.80 -4.85
C ARG A 320 7.77 30.68 -5.71
N PHE A 321 7.33 30.58 -6.96
CA PHE A 321 7.65 29.45 -7.85
C PHE A 321 8.19 29.95 -9.18
N LEU A 322 9.19 29.27 -9.74
CA LEU A 322 9.62 29.52 -11.12
C LEU A 322 8.45 29.38 -12.12
N ASN A 323 7.52 28.46 -11.87
CA ASN A 323 6.23 28.38 -12.53
C ASN A 323 5.17 27.84 -11.54
N PRO A 324 4.03 28.53 -11.33
CA PRO A 324 3.04 28.10 -10.34
C PRO A 324 2.47 26.70 -10.60
N LYS A 325 2.38 25.88 -9.55
CA LYS A 325 1.98 24.47 -9.63
C LYS A 325 0.50 24.30 -10.00
N THR A 326 0.15 23.13 -10.53
CA THR A 326 -1.22 22.71 -10.86
C THR A 326 -1.51 21.31 -10.33
N LEU A 327 -1.50 21.17 -9.00
CA LEU A 327 -1.63 19.88 -8.31
C LEU A 327 -2.89 19.10 -8.71
N ALA A 328 -4.00 19.79 -8.93
CA ALA A 328 -5.27 19.18 -9.34
C ALA A 328 -5.20 18.40 -10.66
N SER A 329 -4.20 18.66 -11.50
CA SER A 329 -4.02 17.95 -12.77
C SER A 329 -3.29 16.60 -12.65
N GLY A 330 -2.67 16.33 -11.50
CA GLY A 330 -1.73 15.21 -11.32
C GLY A 330 -0.36 15.42 -11.98
N LEU A 331 -0.19 16.52 -12.72
CA LEU A 331 1.06 16.96 -13.37
C LEU A 331 1.60 18.20 -12.64
N ASP A 332 1.96 18.00 -11.37
CA ASP A 332 2.15 19.06 -10.35
C ASP A 332 2.96 20.29 -10.81
N ASP A 333 4.19 20.08 -11.28
CA ASP A 333 5.13 21.12 -11.70
C ASP A 333 5.28 21.23 -13.23
N TYR A 334 4.40 20.57 -13.99
CA TYR A 334 4.41 20.67 -15.45
C TYR A 334 4.15 22.12 -15.87
N PRO A 335 5.03 22.73 -16.69
CA PRO A 335 4.92 24.15 -17.01
C PRO A 335 3.59 24.54 -17.66
N ARG A 336 2.95 25.58 -17.12
CA ARG A 336 1.77 26.25 -17.69
C ARG A 336 2.03 27.75 -17.82
N ALA A 337 0.98 28.55 -18.06
CA ALA A 337 1.11 30.01 -18.09
C ALA A 337 1.81 30.51 -16.81
N SER A 338 2.82 31.37 -16.99
CA SER A 338 3.66 31.91 -15.91
C SER A 338 2.87 32.77 -14.93
N HIS A 339 1.87 33.47 -15.45
CA HIS A 339 0.93 34.28 -14.67
C HIS A 339 -0.44 33.62 -14.73
N PRO A 340 -0.85 32.89 -13.68
CA PRO A 340 -2.16 32.26 -13.63
C PRO A 340 -3.27 33.30 -13.80
N SER A 341 -4.27 32.97 -14.59
CA SER A 341 -5.36 33.90 -14.90
C SER A 341 -6.68 33.17 -15.20
N PRO A 342 -7.83 33.83 -14.99
CA PRO A 342 -9.13 33.26 -15.36
C PRO A 342 -9.25 32.85 -16.84
N GLU A 343 -8.45 33.44 -17.72
CA GLU A 343 -8.49 33.29 -19.18
C GLU A 343 -7.78 32.03 -19.69
N GLU A 344 -7.08 31.29 -18.82
CA GLU A 344 -6.35 30.08 -19.17
C GLU A 344 -7.28 28.98 -19.73
N ARG A 345 -6.72 28.14 -20.61
CA ARG A 345 -7.40 26.99 -21.22
C ARG A 345 -6.47 25.79 -21.18
N HIS A 346 -6.88 24.73 -20.49
CA HIS A 346 -6.04 23.56 -20.24
C HIS A 346 -6.41 22.40 -21.17
N LEU A 347 -5.45 22.01 -22.02
CA LEU A 347 -5.64 20.99 -23.04
C LEU A 347 -5.91 19.61 -22.44
N ASP A 348 -5.13 19.21 -21.44
CA ASP A 348 -5.24 17.94 -20.72
C ASP A 348 -6.64 17.76 -20.13
N LEU A 349 -7.16 18.77 -19.44
CA LEU A 349 -8.49 18.72 -18.86
C LEU A 349 -9.58 18.61 -19.93
N ARG A 350 -9.45 19.36 -21.04
CA ARG A 350 -10.38 19.24 -22.18
C ARG A 350 -10.37 17.82 -22.76
N CYS A 351 -9.20 17.19 -22.85
CA CYS A 351 -9.07 15.81 -23.30
C CYS A 351 -9.74 14.83 -22.34
N TRP A 352 -9.54 14.98 -21.03
CA TRP A 352 -10.21 14.17 -20.01
C TRP A 352 -11.74 14.28 -20.09
N MET A 353 -12.26 15.51 -20.22
CA MET A 353 -13.70 15.74 -20.36
C MET A 353 -14.27 15.10 -21.64
N ALA A 354 -13.53 15.15 -22.75
CA ALA A 354 -13.94 14.51 -24.00
C ALA A 354 -13.97 12.97 -23.87
N LEU A 355 -12.98 12.37 -23.22
CA LEU A 355 -12.95 10.92 -22.96
C LEU A 355 -14.07 10.49 -22.02
N ALA A 356 -14.29 11.22 -20.93
CA ALA A 356 -15.35 10.93 -19.97
C ALA A 356 -16.74 11.05 -20.62
N SER A 357 -16.96 12.06 -21.46
CA SER A 357 -18.21 12.22 -22.23
C SER A 357 -18.49 11.02 -23.13
N ARG A 358 -17.47 10.52 -23.83
CA ARG A 358 -17.59 9.33 -24.68
C ARG A 358 -17.87 8.07 -23.88
N ALA A 359 -17.19 7.87 -22.75
CA ALA A 359 -17.40 6.72 -21.87
C ALA A 359 -18.82 6.68 -21.26
N LEU A 360 -19.46 7.85 -21.11
CA LEU A 360 -20.84 7.98 -20.64
C LEU A 360 -21.88 7.91 -21.76
N THR A 361 -21.48 7.75 -23.02
CA THR A 361 -22.41 7.60 -24.13
C THR A 361 -22.84 6.13 -24.27
N PRO A 362 -24.13 5.79 -24.08
CA PRO A 362 -24.61 4.41 -24.20
C PRO A 362 -24.32 3.82 -25.60
N GLY A 363 -23.91 2.56 -25.66
CA GLY A 363 -23.76 1.82 -26.93
C GLY A 363 -22.49 2.10 -27.74
N ARG A 364 -21.56 2.93 -27.24
CA ARG A 364 -20.22 3.07 -27.83
C ARG A 364 -19.19 2.26 -27.05
N PRO A 365 -18.33 1.46 -27.71
CA PRO A 365 -17.21 0.84 -27.03
C PRO A 365 -16.30 1.93 -26.44
N PRO A 366 -15.72 1.72 -25.24
CA PRO A 366 -14.68 2.61 -24.74
C PRO A 366 -13.53 2.63 -25.77
N PRO A 367 -13.01 3.80 -26.14
CA PRO A 367 -11.92 3.85 -27.09
C PRO A 367 -10.65 3.24 -26.48
N ALA A 368 -9.76 2.72 -27.32
CA ALA A 368 -8.35 2.63 -26.98
C ALA A 368 -7.89 4.01 -26.45
N PRO A 369 -7.13 4.08 -25.36
CA PRO A 369 -6.97 5.28 -24.51
C PRO A 369 -6.39 6.55 -25.17
N GLN A 370 -6.18 6.60 -26.49
CA GLN A 370 -5.13 7.45 -27.04
C GLN A 370 -5.39 8.35 -28.23
N LEU A 371 -6.52 8.28 -28.92
CA LEU A 371 -6.74 9.19 -30.04
C LEU A 371 -8.10 9.90 -29.94
N LEU A 372 -8.04 11.11 -29.36
CA LEU A 372 -9.02 12.16 -29.65
C LEU A 372 -8.79 12.77 -31.05
N LEU A 373 -7.57 12.66 -31.57
CA LEU A 373 -7.28 12.95 -32.98
C LEU A 373 -7.79 11.79 -33.83
N ARG A 374 -8.38 12.10 -34.98
CA ARG A 374 -8.71 11.06 -35.95
C ARG A 374 -7.44 10.59 -36.66
N PRO A 375 -7.37 9.35 -37.17
CA PRO A 375 -6.22 8.86 -37.94
C PRO A 375 -5.88 9.72 -39.17
N ASP A 376 -6.89 10.36 -39.76
CA ASP A 376 -6.79 11.29 -40.90
C ASP A 376 -6.48 12.74 -40.50
N SER A 377 -6.20 13.01 -39.22
CA SER A 377 -5.96 14.37 -38.73
C SER A 377 -4.64 14.94 -39.28
N PRO A 378 -4.64 16.14 -39.88
CA PRO A 378 -3.42 16.79 -40.37
C PRO A 378 -2.47 17.20 -39.22
N ARG A 379 -2.91 17.14 -37.96
CA ARG A 379 -2.08 17.43 -36.78
C ARG A 379 -1.33 16.21 -36.27
N LEU A 380 -1.78 14.99 -36.60
CA LEU A 380 -1.21 13.75 -36.07
C LEU A 380 0.27 13.56 -36.45
N PRO A 381 0.70 13.83 -37.71
CA PRO A 381 2.11 13.68 -38.08
C PRO A 381 3.06 14.55 -37.24
N ALA A 382 2.66 15.79 -36.95
CA ALA A 382 3.47 16.71 -36.15
C ALA A 382 3.64 16.22 -34.70
N VAL A 383 2.56 15.70 -34.09
CA VAL A 383 2.59 15.14 -32.73
C VAL A 383 3.52 13.92 -32.67
N LEU A 384 3.40 13.00 -33.63
CA LEU A 384 4.26 11.82 -33.71
C LEU A 384 5.72 12.18 -33.95
N ALA A 385 5.99 13.21 -34.77
CA ALA A 385 7.35 13.71 -34.99
C ALA A 385 7.99 14.25 -33.69
N THR A 386 7.28 15.03 -32.89
CA THR A 386 7.76 15.50 -31.57
C THR A 386 8.04 14.32 -30.62
N MET A 387 7.14 13.33 -30.60
CA MET A 387 7.25 12.15 -29.75
C MET A 387 8.47 11.27 -30.12
N ARG A 388 8.81 11.18 -31.41
CA ARG A 388 9.97 10.41 -31.92
C ARG A 388 11.28 11.20 -31.96
N SER A 389 11.28 12.47 -31.56
CA SER A 389 12.48 13.32 -31.60
C SER A 389 13.33 13.15 -30.34
N GLU A 390 14.57 12.67 -30.50
CA GLU A 390 15.55 12.56 -29.41
C GLU A 390 15.93 13.91 -28.81
N ARG A 391 15.85 14.97 -29.63
CA ARG A 391 16.07 16.36 -29.21
C ARG A 391 14.94 16.89 -28.34
N GLN A 392 13.76 16.26 -28.39
CA GLN A 392 12.58 16.68 -27.64
C GLN A 392 12.19 15.62 -26.62
N LEU A 393 11.28 14.70 -26.96
CA LEU A 393 10.67 13.79 -25.99
C LEU A 393 11.28 12.37 -26.00
N TRP A 394 11.85 11.91 -27.11
CA TRP A 394 12.30 10.52 -27.24
C TRP A 394 13.59 10.24 -26.45
N THR A 395 13.63 9.09 -25.78
CA THR A 395 14.84 8.51 -25.19
C THR A 395 14.84 6.99 -25.39
N PRO A 396 15.99 6.31 -25.26
CA PRO A 396 16.05 4.85 -25.23
C PRO A 396 15.21 4.19 -24.12
N PHE A 397 14.77 4.96 -23.11
CA PHE A 397 14.06 4.47 -21.94
C PHE A 397 12.57 4.86 -21.92
N GLY A 398 12.09 5.55 -22.96
CA GLY A 398 10.73 6.08 -23.04
C GLY A 398 10.65 7.59 -23.28
N LEU A 399 9.45 8.14 -23.16
CA LEU A 399 9.23 9.58 -23.34
C LEU A 399 9.55 10.39 -22.09
N ARG A 400 10.28 11.49 -22.28
CA ARG A 400 10.42 12.54 -21.28
C ARG A 400 9.05 13.16 -20.97
N SER A 401 8.81 13.51 -19.72
CA SER A 401 7.63 14.31 -19.34
C SER A 401 7.62 15.69 -20.01
N LEU A 402 8.79 16.30 -20.18
CA LEU A 402 8.97 17.61 -20.83
C LEU A 402 10.09 17.53 -21.87
N ALA A 403 9.92 18.26 -22.99
CA ALA A 403 10.89 18.28 -24.06
C ALA A 403 12.25 18.82 -23.59
N ARG A 404 13.33 18.19 -24.06
CA ARG A 404 14.71 18.53 -23.65
C ARG A 404 15.14 19.93 -24.05
N ASP A 405 14.56 20.48 -25.11
CA ASP A 405 14.77 21.85 -25.59
C ASP A 405 13.92 22.90 -24.86
N SER A 406 13.09 22.49 -23.88
CA SER A 406 12.35 23.42 -23.03
C SER A 406 13.28 24.18 -22.07
N PRO A 407 13.09 25.50 -21.86
CA PRO A 407 13.85 26.26 -20.87
C PRO A 407 13.61 25.79 -19.43
N LEU A 408 12.52 25.04 -19.19
CA LEU A 408 12.18 24.50 -17.87
C LEU A 408 12.58 23.02 -17.71
N TYR A 409 13.28 22.44 -18.68
CA TYR A 409 13.78 21.07 -18.60
C TYR A 409 14.76 20.92 -17.42
N MET A 410 14.49 19.96 -16.53
CA MET A 410 15.24 19.66 -15.30
C MET A 410 15.43 20.85 -14.34
N GLN A 411 14.62 21.90 -14.46
CA GLN A 411 14.67 23.05 -13.56
C GLN A 411 13.81 22.80 -12.31
N ARG A 412 14.42 23.01 -11.13
CA ARG A 412 13.70 23.04 -9.85
C ARG A 412 12.68 24.18 -9.81
N ASN A 413 11.58 23.99 -9.09
CA ASN A 413 10.54 25.02 -8.99
C ASN A 413 10.79 26.03 -7.85
N THR A 414 11.45 25.56 -6.79
CA THR A 414 11.95 26.31 -5.64
C THR A 414 13.26 25.67 -5.17
N GLU A 415 13.89 26.20 -4.12
CA GLU A 415 15.08 25.57 -3.51
C GLU A 415 14.82 24.12 -3.06
N HIS A 416 13.61 23.83 -2.58
CA HIS A 416 13.24 22.53 -2.00
C HIS A 416 12.35 21.67 -2.91
N ASP A 417 11.98 22.16 -4.09
CA ASP A 417 11.14 21.45 -5.07
C ASP A 417 11.96 21.00 -6.29
N PRO A 418 12.55 19.79 -6.28
CA PRO A 418 13.25 19.25 -7.44
C PRO A 418 12.30 19.00 -8.63
N PRO A 419 12.82 18.92 -9.87
CA PRO A 419 11.99 18.67 -11.05
C PRO A 419 11.30 17.30 -10.99
N TYR A 420 9.98 17.27 -11.23
CA TYR A 420 9.16 16.05 -11.15
C TYR A 420 8.54 15.68 -12.52
N TRP A 421 7.75 16.58 -13.12
CA TRP A 421 7.17 16.48 -14.47
C TRP A 421 7.91 17.36 -15.50
N ARG A 422 9.19 17.66 -15.23
CA ARG A 422 10.04 18.56 -16.04
C ARG A 422 11.17 17.84 -16.78
N GLY A 423 10.97 16.59 -17.14
CA GLY A 423 11.99 15.81 -17.84
C GLY A 423 12.05 14.33 -17.50
N PRO A 424 11.90 13.91 -16.23
CA PRO A 424 11.87 12.49 -15.86
C PRO A 424 10.86 11.69 -16.69
N ILE A 425 11.20 10.42 -16.92
CA ILE A 425 10.39 9.48 -17.71
C ILE A 425 9.44 8.76 -16.76
N TRP A 426 8.15 8.90 -17.04
CA TRP A 426 7.11 8.17 -16.33
C TRP A 426 6.69 7.00 -17.21
N ARG A 427 6.89 5.76 -16.72
CA ARG A 427 6.76 4.52 -17.49
C ARG A 427 5.36 4.28 -18.09
N GLU A 428 4.37 5.05 -17.67
CA GLU A 428 3.00 5.01 -18.16
C GLU A 428 2.86 5.42 -19.65
N ARG A 429 3.79 6.20 -20.22
CA ARG A 429 3.67 6.77 -21.58
C ARG A 429 4.64 6.23 -22.64
N ALA A 430 5.61 5.40 -22.22
CA ALA A 430 6.67 4.89 -23.08
C ALA A 430 6.25 3.68 -23.92
N ALA A 431 5.34 2.85 -23.39
CA ALA A 431 4.98 1.54 -23.95
C ALA A 431 4.21 1.60 -25.28
N GLU A 432 3.59 2.72 -25.62
CA GLU A 432 2.80 2.85 -26.85
C GLU A 432 3.58 3.33 -28.06
N ILE A 433 4.64 4.10 -27.85
CA ILE A 433 5.56 4.43 -28.95
C ILE A 433 6.61 3.34 -29.10
N TYR A 434 6.98 2.66 -28.01
CA TYR A 434 7.78 1.45 -28.05
C TYR A 434 7.17 0.39 -29.00
N ARG A 435 5.84 0.35 -29.11
CA ARG A 435 5.09 -0.53 -30.02
C ARG A 435 5.29 -0.24 -31.51
N GLU A 436 5.66 0.98 -31.93
CA GLU A 436 5.93 1.29 -33.36
C GLU A 436 7.40 1.11 -33.77
N LEU A 437 8.35 1.03 -32.81
CA LEU A 437 9.80 1.06 -33.09
C LEU A 437 10.54 -0.22 -32.67
N ARG A 438 9.81 -1.29 -32.34
CA ARG A 438 10.36 -2.59 -31.90
C ARG A 438 10.94 -3.39 -33.06
N HIS A 439 12.06 -2.92 -33.63
CA HIS A 439 12.96 -3.81 -34.38
C HIS A 439 14.41 -3.81 -33.88
N ASN A 440 14.76 -3.10 -32.79
CA ASN A 440 16.15 -3.08 -32.30
C ASN A 440 16.34 -3.15 -30.76
N LEU A 441 15.32 -3.50 -29.97
CA LEU A 441 15.40 -3.41 -28.50
C LEU A 441 15.25 -4.77 -27.81
N MET A 442 16.12 -5.70 -28.19
CA MET A 442 16.35 -6.98 -27.48
C MET A 442 17.83 -7.15 -27.09
N ALA A 443 18.57 -6.05 -26.88
CA ALA A 443 19.91 -6.14 -26.29
C ALA A 443 20.28 -4.89 -25.48
N ASN A 444 20.71 -5.16 -24.24
CA ASN A 444 21.59 -4.38 -23.36
C ASN A 444 20.99 -3.47 -22.27
N LEU A 445 21.44 -3.79 -21.04
CA LEU A 445 21.29 -3.11 -19.76
C LEU A 445 22.49 -2.18 -19.52
N ASP A 446 22.20 -1.06 -18.81
CA ASP A 446 23.07 -0.01 -18.25
C ASP A 446 23.61 1.04 -19.25
N SER A 447 23.53 2.37 -19.04
CA SER A 447 23.47 3.13 -17.78
C SER A 447 22.77 4.50 -17.93
N THR A 448 21.83 4.95 -17.11
CA THR A 448 21.56 4.56 -15.71
C THR A 448 20.09 4.50 -15.29
N GLY A 449 19.09 4.95 -16.07
CA GLY A 449 17.64 4.64 -15.92
C GLY A 449 17.02 4.51 -14.51
N ARG A 450 17.61 5.12 -13.48
CA ARG A 450 17.42 4.72 -12.09
C ARG A 450 16.05 5.20 -11.61
N GLY A 451 15.29 4.33 -10.96
CA GLY A 451 14.02 4.71 -10.34
C GLY A 451 14.23 5.86 -9.35
N GLN A 452 13.36 6.88 -9.42
CA GLN A 452 13.36 8.06 -8.54
C GLN A 452 12.00 8.19 -7.88
N GLY A 453 11.95 8.84 -6.72
CA GLY A 453 10.72 8.98 -5.92
C GLY A 453 10.49 7.83 -4.93
N CYS A 454 9.23 7.62 -4.53
CA CYS A 454 8.84 6.62 -3.54
C CYS A 454 9.15 5.18 -4.01
N HIS A 455 9.59 4.31 -3.09
CA HIS A 455 9.83 2.90 -3.39
C HIS A 455 9.54 1.99 -2.19
N PRO A 456 8.93 0.80 -2.40
CA PRO A 456 8.37 0.29 -3.65
C PRO A 456 7.11 1.05 -4.07
N PHE A 457 6.98 1.38 -5.36
CA PHE A 457 5.78 2.04 -5.90
C PHE A 457 5.10 1.11 -6.91
N ALA A 458 4.21 0.24 -6.41
CA ALA A 458 3.39 -0.67 -7.20
C ALA A 458 1.99 -0.10 -7.52
N GLY A 459 1.88 1.24 -7.63
CA GLY A 459 0.69 1.92 -8.17
C GLY A 459 0.61 1.74 -9.68
N TRP A 460 0.60 2.82 -10.47
CA TRP A 460 0.58 2.70 -11.94
C TRP A 460 1.79 1.94 -12.53
N SER A 461 2.91 1.83 -11.80
CA SER A 461 4.06 1.05 -12.29
C SER A 461 3.76 -0.44 -12.43
N ALA A 462 2.71 -0.96 -11.78
CA ALA A 462 2.25 -2.34 -11.93
C ALA A 462 1.60 -2.62 -13.30
N LEU A 463 1.23 -1.57 -14.07
CA LEU A 463 0.71 -1.71 -15.44
C LEU A 463 1.74 -2.32 -16.40
N VAL A 464 3.02 -2.43 -16.02
CA VAL A 464 4.04 -3.20 -16.77
C VAL A 464 3.62 -4.65 -17.02
N VAL A 465 2.81 -5.23 -16.13
CA VAL A 465 2.27 -6.59 -16.29
C VAL A 465 1.31 -6.66 -17.46
N LEU A 466 0.40 -5.69 -17.59
CA LEU A 466 -0.50 -5.58 -18.74
C LEU A 466 0.27 -5.26 -20.04
N VAL A 467 1.33 -4.46 -19.92
CA VAL A 467 2.24 -4.16 -21.04
C VAL A 467 2.96 -5.41 -21.55
N MET A 468 3.41 -6.30 -20.66
CA MET A 468 4.04 -7.58 -21.01
C MET A 468 3.03 -8.59 -21.56
N ALA A 469 1.77 -8.51 -21.12
CA ALA A 469 0.69 -9.42 -21.52
C ALA A 469 -0.04 -8.99 -22.80
N GLU A 470 0.24 -7.80 -23.34
CA GLU A 470 -0.42 -7.23 -24.53
C GLU A 470 -1.95 -7.09 -24.39
N ASP A 471 -2.44 -6.93 -23.16
CA ASP A 471 -3.88 -6.80 -22.83
C ASP A 471 -4.22 -5.32 -22.54
N TYR A 472 -5.09 -4.71 -23.37
CA TYR A 472 -5.30 -3.25 -23.46
C TYR A 472 -6.75 -2.80 -23.30
#